data_AF-A0AAV6YL14-F1
#
_entry.id   AF-A0AAV6YL14-F1
#
_cell.length_a   1.000
_cell.length_b   1.000
_cell.length_c   1.000
_cell.angle_alpha   90.00
_cell.angle_beta   90.00
_cell.angle_gamma   90.00
#
_symmetry.space_group_name_H-M   'P 1'
#
loop_
_entity.id
_entity.type
_entity.pdbx_description
1 polymer ?
#
loop_
_entity_poly.entity_id
_entity_poly.type
_entity_poly.pdbx_seq_one_letter_code
_entity_poly.pdbx_strand_id
1 'polypeptide(L)'
;AVSNRFCEAWMQVFLSACDAGNPFLFRQKLENFKLKVIQDMNILKRLIRQAESSHYSLFRCYNFLKNCGNGDLLLRIVKVELPEARSVVAVLEEFHDPAPCTTPHP
;
A
#
# COMPACT_ATOMS: atom_id res chain seq x y z
N ALA A 1 0.09 -12.11 13.34
CA ALA A 1 0.26 -10.67 13.06
C ALA A 1 0.32 -10.49 11.55
N VAL A 2 -0.41 -9.53 10.98
CA VAL A 2 -0.27 -9.21 9.54
C VAL A 2 1.13 -8.62 9.36
N SER A 3 2.03 -9.36 8.71
CA SER A 3 3.38 -8.91 8.41
C SER A 3 3.31 -7.84 7.32
N ASN A 4 3.67 -6.60 7.67
CA ASN A 4 3.72 -5.49 6.73
C ASN A 4 5.16 -5.36 6.21
N ARG A 5 5.41 -5.88 4.99
CA ARG A 5 6.74 -5.92 4.37
C ARG A 5 7.36 -4.53 4.22
N PHE A 6 6.54 -3.50 4.05
CA PHE A 6 7.01 -2.12 4.01
C PHE A 6 7.56 -1.67 5.36
N CYS A 7 6.84 -1.90 6.46
CA CYS A 7 7.31 -1.60 7.81
C CYS A 7 8.58 -2.38 8.16
N GLU A 8 8.66 -3.66 7.78
CA GLU A 8 9.85 -4.49 7.99
C GLU A 8 11.07 -3.93 7.25
N ALA A 9 10.91 -3.59 5.96
CA ALA A 9 11.98 -3.00 5.16
C ALA A 9 12.48 -1.68 5.75
N TRP A 10 11.57 -0.79 6.16
CA TRP A 10 11.93 0.48 6.77
C TRP A 10 12.54 0.33 8.15
N MET A 11 12.13 -0.67 8.93
CA MET A 11 12.75 -0.99 10.20
C MET A 11 14.23 -1.32 10.03
N GLN A 12 14.60 -2.12 9.02
CA GLN A 12 16.00 -2.40 8.72
C GLN A 12 16.78 -1.13 8.32
N VAL A 13 16.14 -0.22 7.56
CA VAL A 13 16.74 1.07 7.19
C VAL A 13 16.97 1.97 8.41
N PHE A 14 16.07 1.93 9.39
CA PHE A 14 16.22 2.69 10.63
C PHE A 14 17.29 2.10 11.54
N LEU A 15 17.33 0.78 11.70
CA LEU A 15 18.37 0.10 12.50
C LEU A 15 19.76 0.39 11.95
N SER A 16 19.96 0.25 10.63
CA SER A 16 21.25 0.58 10.00
C SER A 16 21.65 2.05 10.15
N ALA A 17 20.69 2.98 10.18
CA ALA A 17 20.97 4.39 10.44
C ALA A 17 21.31 4.67 11.91
N CYS A 18 20.71 3.93 12.86
CA CYS A 18 21.06 3.98 14.27
C CYS A 18 22.47 3.43 14.53
N ASP A 19 22.80 2.29 13.92
CA ASP A 19 24.11 1.64 14.07
C ASP A 19 25.25 2.51 13.52
N ALA A 20 24.97 3.33 12.49
CA ALA A 20 25.90 4.33 11.97
C ALA A 20 26.17 5.49 12.95
N GLY A 21 25.42 5.60 14.07
CA GLY A 21 25.65 6.59 15.11
C GLY A 21 25.40 8.04 14.69
N ASN A 22 24.69 8.28 13.58
CA ASN A 22 24.47 9.61 13.00
C ASN A 22 23.00 10.05 13.12
N PRO A 23 22.66 10.95 14.07
CA PRO A 23 21.29 11.43 14.26
C PRO A 23 20.71 12.15 13.03
N PHE A 24 21.55 12.82 12.24
CA PHE A 24 21.10 13.49 11.01
C PHE A 24 20.68 12.46 9.95
N LEU A 25 21.46 11.39 9.79
CA LEU A 25 21.13 10.29 8.89
C LEU A 25 19.82 9.62 9.29
N PHE A 26 19.63 9.34 10.59
CA PHE A 26 18.39 8.77 11.10
C PHE A 26 17.18 9.68 10.80
N ARG A 27 17.30 10.98 11.08
CA ARG A 27 16.26 11.96 10.74
C ARG A 27 15.97 11.98 9.23
N GLN A 28 17.00 11.94 8.39
CA GLN A 28 16.85 11.90 6.94
C GLN A 28 16.08 10.65 6.50
N LYS A 29 16.38 9.47 7.06
CA LYS A 29 15.63 8.25 6.76
C LYS A 29 14.17 8.36 7.20
N LEU A 30 13.89 8.96 8.35
CA LEU A 30 12.51 9.21 8.82
C LEU A 30 11.73 10.15 7.88
N GLU A 31 12.35 11.23 7.42
CA GLU A 31 11.70 12.13 6.45
C GLU A 31 11.46 11.43 5.12
N ASN A 32 12.39 10.61 4.63
CA ASN A 32 12.20 9.80 3.44
C ASN A 32 11.07 8.78 3.59
N PHE A 33 10.92 8.17 4.77
CA PHE A 33 9.81 7.28 5.09
C PHE A 33 8.47 8.02 4.99
N LYS A 34 8.34 9.18 5.64
CA LYS A 34 7.13 10.02 5.57
C LYS A 34 6.79 10.36 4.13
N LEU A 35 7.78 10.84 3.36
CA LEU A 35 7.61 11.18 1.95
C LEU A 35 7.11 9.98 1.12
N LYS A 36 7.67 8.79 1.35
CA LYS A 36 7.23 7.57 0.65
C LYS A 36 5.78 7.23 0.96
N VAL A 37 5.36 7.28 2.22
CA VAL A 37 3.96 7.02 2.61
C VAL A 37 3.00 8.03 1.96
N ILE A 38 3.35 9.32 1.97
CA ILE A 38 2.56 10.38 1.33
C ILE A 38 2.45 10.15 -0.18
N GLN A 39 3.57 9.81 -0.82
CA GLN A 39 3.63 9.55 -2.26
C GLN A 39 2.77 8.34 -2.64
N ASP A 40 2.89 7.23 -1.90
CA ASP A 40 2.11 6.01 -2.15
C ASP A 40 0.61 6.27 -2.02
N MET A 41 0.20 7.01 -0.99
CA MET A 41 -1.21 7.42 -0.82
C MET A 41 -1.70 8.28 -1.99
N ASN A 42 -0.91 9.27 -2.43
CA ASN A 42 -1.29 10.14 -3.54
C ASN A 42 -1.40 9.37 -4.86
N ILE A 43 -0.46 8.46 -5.13
CA ILE A 43 -0.50 7.59 -6.30
C ILE A 43 -1.76 6.72 -6.25
N LEU A 44 -2.06 6.11 -5.11
CA LEU A 44 -3.23 5.25 -4.94
C LEU A 44 -4.54 6.01 -5.18
N LYS A 45 -4.72 7.17 -4.54
CA LYS A 45 -5.91 8.02 -4.73
C LYS A 45 -6.13 8.34 -6.21
N ARG A 46 -5.06 8.67 -6.93
CA ARG A 46 -5.14 8.95 -8.37
C ARG A 46 -5.51 7.71 -9.18
N LEU A 47 -4.92 6.56 -8.87
CA LEU A 47 -5.22 5.30 -9.55
C LEU A 47 -6.66 4.86 -9.33
N ILE A 48 -7.19 5.02 -8.11
CA ILE A 48 -8.58 4.68 -7.77
C ILE A 48 -9.57 5.54 -8.55
N ARG A 49 -9.37 6.86 -8.61
CA ARG A 49 -10.20 7.76 -9.43
C ARG A 49 -10.16 7.38 -10.92
N GLN A 50 -9.02 6.91 -11.42
CA GLN A 50 -8.90 6.46 -12.81
C GLN A 50 -9.52 5.08 -13.04
N ALA A 51 -9.56 4.24 -12.02
CA ALA A 51 -10.11 2.89 -12.10
C ALA A 51 -11.64 2.88 -12.26
N GLU A 52 -12.33 3.95 -11.85
CA GLU A 52 -13.77 4.12 -12.07
C GLU A 52 -14.15 4.13 -13.56
N SER A 53 -13.26 4.59 -14.43
CA SER A 53 -13.51 4.73 -15.87
C SER A 53 -12.61 3.85 -16.75
N SER A 54 -11.70 3.07 -16.16
CA SER A 54 -10.73 2.26 -16.92
C SER A 54 -10.31 0.99 -16.18
N HIS A 55 -10.63 -0.16 -16.76
CA HIS A 55 -10.17 -1.47 -16.26
C HIS A 55 -8.64 -1.62 -16.28
N TYR A 56 -7.95 -0.95 -17.20
CA TYR A 56 -6.48 -0.94 -17.18
C TYR A 56 -5.94 -0.19 -15.97
N SER A 57 -6.56 0.94 -15.60
CA SER A 57 -6.21 1.68 -14.38
C SER A 57 -6.52 0.88 -13.12
N LEU A 58 -7.62 0.10 -13.12
CA LEU A 58 -7.93 -0.84 -12.04
C LEU A 58 -6.83 -1.90 -11.88
N PHE A 59 -6.38 -2.52 -12.96
CA PHE A 59 -5.26 -3.47 -12.93
C PHE A 59 -3.96 -2.83 -12.44
N ARG A 60 -3.66 -1.60 -12.86
CA ARG A 60 -2.50 -0.86 -12.36
C ARG A 60 -2.59 -0.55 -10.87
N CYS A 61 -3.79 -0.22 -10.38
CA CYS A 61 -4.06 -0.01 -8.96
C CYS A 61 -3.79 -1.29 -8.16
N TYR A 62 -4.32 -2.41 -8.63
CA TYR A 62 -4.06 -3.73 -8.06
C TYR A 62 -2.57 -4.07 -8.00
N ASN A 63 -1.87 -3.90 -9.11
CA ASN A 63 -0.44 -4.19 -9.19
C ASN A 63 0.38 -3.26 -8.28
N PHE A 64 -0.01 -1.99 -8.15
CA PHE A 64 0.59 -1.07 -7.19
C PHE A 64 0.44 -1.57 -5.75
N LEU A 65 -0.79 -1.94 -5.35
CA LEU A 65 -1.08 -2.43 -4.00
C LEU A 65 -0.31 -3.71 -3.65
N LYS A 66 -0.13 -4.62 -4.62
CA LYS A 66 0.69 -5.83 -4.43
C LYS A 66 2.18 -5.53 -4.21
N ASN A 67 2.70 -4.48 -4.82
CA ASN A 67 4.14 -4.21 -4.85
C ASN A 67 4.61 -3.16 -3.84
N CYS A 68 3.71 -2.31 -3.32
CA CYS A 68 4.10 -1.24 -2.38
C CYS A 68 4.45 -1.76 -0.97
N GLY A 69 4.04 -2.98 -0.62
CA GLY A 69 4.37 -3.64 0.64
C GLY A 69 3.54 -3.22 1.86
N ASN A 70 2.64 -2.24 1.70
CA ASN A 70 1.66 -1.76 2.69
C ASN A 70 0.23 -1.66 2.11
N GLY A 71 -0.07 -2.43 1.07
CA GLY A 71 -1.33 -2.33 0.31
C GLY A 71 -2.59 -2.51 1.16
N ASP A 72 -2.54 -3.37 2.16
CA ASP A 72 -3.59 -3.62 3.15
C ASP A 72 -3.95 -2.36 3.96
N LEU A 73 -2.94 -1.65 4.46
CA LEU A 73 -3.13 -0.39 5.18
C LEU A 73 -3.61 0.72 4.24
N LEU A 74 -3.02 0.83 3.05
CA LEU A 74 -3.41 1.86 2.09
C LEU A 74 -4.87 1.68 1.64
N LEU A 75 -5.32 0.45 1.38
CA LEU A 75 -6.71 0.13 1.05
C LEU A 75 -7.66 0.54 2.18
N ARG A 76 -7.32 0.20 3.42
CA ARG A 76 -8.12 0.57 4.59
C ARG A 76 -8.24 2.08 4.75
N ILE A 77 -7.15 2.83 4.53
CA ILE A 77 -7.15 4.29 4.62
C ILE A 77 -8.02 4.88 3.51
N VAL A 78 -7.85 4.45 2.26
CA VAL A 78 -8.63 5.00 1.15
C VAL A 78 -10.13 4.71 1.29
N LYS A 79 -10.52 3.57 1.84
CA LYS A 79 -11.92 3.26 2.13
C LYS A 79 -12.60 4.28 3.04
N VAL A 80 -11.84 4.87 3.96
CA VAL A 80 -12.31 5.93 4.86
C VAL A 80 -12.26 7.29 4.17
N GLU A 81 -11.20 7.57 3.41
CA GLU A 81 -11.00 8.90 2.79
C GLU A 81 -11.79 9.13 1.50
N LEU A 82 -12.11 8.09 0.73
CA LEU A 82 -12.83 8.14 -0.55
C LEU A 82 -14.05 7.18 -0.53
N PRO A 83 -15.09 7.48 0.27
CA PRO A 83 -16.28 6.64 0.37
C PRO A 83 -17.03 6.51 -0.96
N GLU A 84 -16.86 7.43 -1.91
CA GLU A 84 -17.39 7.36 -3.27
C GLU A 84 -16.78 6.22 -4.10
N ALA A 85 -15.53 5.84 -3.82
CA ALA A 85 -14.80 4.83 -4.58
C ALA A 85 -15.03 3.39 -4.08
N ARG A 86 -16.07 3.16 -3.28
CA ARG A 86 -16.36 1.87 -2.62
C ARG A 86 -16.39 0.68 -3.58
N SER A 87 -16.95 0.85 -4.78
CA SER A 87 -17.02 -0.23 -5.78
C SER A 87 -15.62 -0.68 -6.22
N VAL A 88 -14.77 0.28 -6.59
CA VAL A 88 -13.37 0.02 -6.98
C VAL A 88 -12.59 -0.59 -5.82
N VAL A 89 -12.75 -0.06 -4.61
CA VAL A 89 -12.06 -0.56 -3.40
C VAL A 89 -12.47 -1.99 -3.08
N ALA A 90 -13.77 -2.32 -3.17
CA ALA A 90 -14.27 -3.68 -2.89
C ALA A 90 -13.66 -4.72 -3.86
N VAL A 91 -13.60 -4.39 -5.15
CA VAL A 91 -12.94 -5.25 -6.15
C VAL A 91 -11.46 -5.42 -5.82
N LEU A 92 -10.76 -4.34 -5.48
CA LEU A 92 -9.34 -4.42 -5.11
C LEU A 92 -9.11 -5.24 -3.84
N GLU A 93 -9.98 -5.15 -2.83
CA GLU A 93 -9.94 -5.95 -1.61
C GLU A 93 -10.09 -7.46 -1.94
N GLU A 94 -11.06 -7.83 -2.78
CA GLU A 94 -11.31 -9.22 -3.20
C GLU A 94 -10.09 -9.87 -3.86
N PHE A 95 -9.35 -9.12 -4.68
CA PHE A 95 -8.17 -9.65 -5.36
C PHE A 95 -6.86 -9.51 -4.55
N HIS A 96 -6.84 -8.62 -3.54
CA HIS A 96 -5.66 -8.35 -2.72
C HIS A 96 -5.54 -9.33 -1.54
N ASP A 97 -6.66 -9.74 -0.95
CA ASP A 97 -6.70 -10.80 0.04
C ASP A 97 -7.01 -12.12 -0.68
N PRO A 98 -6.08 -13.09 -0.76
CA PRO A 98 -6.42 -14.40 -1.29
C PRO A 98 -7.39 -15.04 -0.31
N ALA A 99 -8.69 -14.90 -0.55
CA ALA A 99 -9.65 -15.84 0.01
C ALA A 99 -9.12 -17.26 -0.27
N PRO A 100 -9.12 -18.16 0.73
CA PRO A 100 -8.65 -19.52 0.53
C PRO A 100 -9.42 -20.10 -0.65
N CYS A 101 -8.71 -20.59 -1.67
CA CYS A 101 -9.25 -21.23 -2.86
C CYS A 101 -10.62 -21.86 -2.57
N THR A 102 -11.71 -21.24 -3.02
CA THR A 102 -12.96 -21.97 -3.15
C THR A 102 -12.71 -22.98 -4.24
N THR A 103 -12.49 -24.22 -3.80
CA THR A 103 -12.46 -25.41 -4.62
C THR A 103 -13.61 -25.39 -5.61
N PRO A 104 -13.39 -25.73 -6.90
CA PRO A 104 -14.50 -25.91 -7.82
C PRO A 104 -15.30 -27.11 -7.30
N HIS A 105 -16.54 -26.87 -6.86
CA HIS A 105 -17.48 -27.96 -6.63
C HIS A 105 -17.94 -28.52 -7.99
N PRO A 106 -18.11 -29.84 -8.09
CA PRO A 106 -18.47 -30.55 -9.34
C PRO A 106 -19.85 -30.18 -9.87
#